data_AF-A2FIK2-F1
#
_entry.id   AF-A2FIK2-F1
#
_cell.length_a   1.000
_cell.length_b   1.000
_cell.length_c   1.000
_cell.angle_alpha   90.00
_cell.angle_beta   90.00
_cell.angle_gamma   90.00
#
_symmetry.space_group_name_H-M   'P 1'
#
loop_
_entity.id
_entity.type
_entity.pdbx_description
1 polymer ?
#
loop_
_entity_poly.entity_id
_entity_poly.type
_entity_poly.pdbx_seq_one_letter_code
_entity_poly.pdbx_strand_id
1 'polypeptide(L)'
;MTFHLVPLQSLPSSKVKRLRTCPTLPNFYVSIEGWRFDKTLRTALYIIELGVLYDDGVMIYRSEHRYSELYKLHKALSKSNDIYSAFPPKKLFGSKDVEFISERYQQLWSYFDKVSEIRHIDQVPEFNSCFKFSELKHKWHCASHVINLTH
;
A
#
# COMPACT_ATOMS: atom_id res chain seq x y z
N MET A 1 -7.08 -1.05 14.47
CA MET A 1 -6.17 -1.46 13.37
C MET A 1 -5.38 -2.66 13.85
N THR A 2 -5.55 -3.81 13.22
CA THR A 2 -4.80 -5.05 13.54
C THR A 2 -3.67 -5.20 12.55
N PHE A 3 -2.46 -5.49 13.04
CA PHE A 3 -1.32 -5.82 12.21
C PHE A 3 -0.80 -7.20 12.62
N HIS A 4 -0.10 -7.85 11.69
CA HIS A 4 0.51 -9.15 11.91
C HIS A 4 2.00 -9.03 11.66
N LEU A 5 2.81 -9.54 12.58
CA LEU A 5 4.24 -9.63 12.38
C LEU A 5 4.55 -10.92 11.62
N VAL A 6 5.28 -10.81 10.52
CA VAL A 6 5.78 -11.96 9.77
C VAL A 6 7.30 -11.91 9.68
N PRO A 7 8.01 -13.06 9.69
CA PRO A 7 9.45 -13.07 9.50
C PRO A 7 9.83 -12.56 8.12
N LEU A 8 10.90 -11.75 8.01
CA LEU A 8 11.35 -11.17 6.74
C LEU A 8 11.60 -12.24 5.66
N GLN A 9 12.16 -13.38 6.06
CA GLN A 9 12.45 -14.53 5.21
C GLN A 9 11.22 -15.24 4.63
N SER A 10 10.03 -15.02 5.22
CA SER A 10 8.78 -15.57 4.69
C SER A 10 8.17 -14.71 3.57
N LEU A 11 8.67 -13.48 3.37
CA LEU A 11 8.15 -12.61 2.32
C LEU A 11 8.68 -13.02 0.95
N PRO A 12 7.85 -12.86 -0.10
CA PRO A 12 8.32 -12.89 -1.48
C PRO A 12 9.51 -11.95 -1.70
N SER A 13 10.46 -12.38 -2.52
CA SER A 13 11.68 -11.62 -2.83
C SER A 13 11.39 -10.22 -3.39
N SER A 14 10.29 -10.05 -4.13
CA SER A 14 9.84 -8.74 -4.64
C SER A 14 9.45 -7.76 -3.52
N LYS A 15 8.80 -8.23 -2.45
CA LYS A 15 8.46 -7.39 -1.28
C LYS A 15 9.72 -7.05 -0.48
N VAL A 16 10.62 -8.01 -0.27
CA VAL A 16 11.91 -7.78 0.38
C VAL A 16 12.74 -6.75 -0.38
N LYS A 17 12.81 -6.85 -1.71
CA LYS A 17 13.50 -5.87 -2.55
C LYS A 17 12.94 -4.46 -2.34
N ARG A 18 11.61 -4.31 -2.34
CA ARG A 18 10.96 -3.00 -2.14
C ARG A 18 11.20 -2.40 -0.77
N LEU A 19 11.22 -3.22 0.29
CA LEU A 19 11.66 -2.76 1.62
C LEU A 19 13.08 -2.18 1.56
N ARG A 20 14.01 -2.91 0.95
CA ARG A 20 15.42 -2.49 0.86
C ARG A 20 15.64 -1.25 0.00
N THR A 21 14.82 -1.03 -1.02
CA THR A 21 14.95 0.14 -1.92
C THR A 21 14.07 1.32 -1.53
N CYS A 22 13.22 1.18 -0.51
CA CYS A 22 12.36 2.27 -0.04
C CYS A 22 13.20 3.41 0.54
N PRO A 23 13.03 4.67 0.08
CA PRO A 23 13.80 5.81 0.58
C PRO A 23 13.23 6.41 1.87
N THR A 24 12.08 5.93 2.35
CA THR A 24 11.38 6.45 3.53
C THR A 24 11.68 5.59 4.75
N LEU A 25 11.82 6.23 5.92
CA LEU A 25 11.91 5.55 7.21
C LEU A 25 10.55 5.63 7.96
N PRO A 26 10.02 4.51 8.47
CA PRO A 26 10.52 3.15 8.29
C PRO A 26 10.34 2.66 6.85
N ASN A 27 11.25 1.79 6.40
CA ASN A 27 11.18 1.15 5.09
C ASN A 27 9.88 0.37 4.94
N PHE A 28 9.20 0.54 3.81
CA PHE A 28 7.89 -0.09 3.60
C PHE A 28 7.68 -0.52 2.14
N TYR A 29 6.68 -1.37 1.92
CA TYR A 29 6.12 -1.64 0.59
C TYR A 29 4.60 -1.49 0.63
N VAL A 30 4.00 -1.23 -0.54
CA VAL A 30 2.55 -1.28 -0.74
C VAL A 30 2.26 -2.24 -1.88
N SER A 31 1.30 -3.15 -1.73
CA SER A 31 0.90 -4.05 -2.81
C SER A 31 -0.60 -4.29 -2.85
N ILE A 32 -1.12 -4.56 -4.04
CA ILE A 32 -2.48 -5.08 -4.18
C ILE A 32 -2.43 -6.60 -4.11
N GLU A 33 -3.11 -7.19 -3.14
CA GLU A 33 -3.13 -8.65 -2.95
C GLU A 33 -4.34 -9.31 -3.63
N GLY A 34 -5.36 -8.53 -3.96
CA GLY A 34 -6.54 -9.04 -4.64
C GLY A 34 -7.67 -8.03 -4.69
N TRP A 35 -8.86 -8.51 -5.02
CA TRP A 35 -10.08 -7.73 -4.97
C TRP A 35 -11.27 -8.62 -4.60
N ARG A 36 -12.32 -7.99 -4.08
CA ARG A 36 -13.62 -8.64 -3.86
C ARG A 36 -14.73 -7.70 -4.27
N PHE A 37 -15.89 -8.27 -4.62
CA PHE A 37 -17.08 -7.47 -4.83
C PHE A 37 -17.82 -7.28 -3.50
N ASP A 38 -18.04 -6.03 -3.12
CA ASP A 38 -18.85 -5.70 -1.97
C ASP A 38 -20.31 -5.52 -2.39
N LYS A 39 -21.19 -6.40 -1.88
CA LYS A 39 -22.62 -6.41 -2.25
C LYS A 39 -23.38 -5.20 -1.71
N THR A 40 -22.95 -4.67 -0.56
CA THR A 40 -23.60 -3.53 0.11
C THR A 40 -23.27 -2.24 -0.63
N LEU A 41 -22.00 -2.02 -0.94
CA LEU A 41 -21.52 -0.86 -1.71
C LEU A 41 -21.71 -1.02 -3.21
N ARG A 42 -22.09 -2.22 -3.67
CA ARG A 42 -22.25 -2.62 -5.08
C ARG A 42 -21.03 -2.25 -5.93
N THR A 43 -19.83 -2.52 -5.41
CA THR A 43 -18.59 -2.12 -6.05
C THR A 43 -17.42 -3.03 -5.70
N ALA A 44 -16.38 -3.00 -6.53
CA ALA A 44 -15.14 -3.72 -6.25
C ALA A 44 -14.31 -2.99 -5.18
N LEU A 45 -13.86 -3.75 -4.19
CA LEU A 45 -12.87 -3.34 -3.19
C LEU A 45 -11.56 -4.05 -3.49
N TYR A 46 -10.47 -3.29 -3.51
CA TYR A 46 -9.12 -3.79 -3.69
C TYR A 46 -8.47 -3.97 -2.32
N ILE A 47 -7.89 -5.14 -2.11
CA ILE A 47 -7.19 -5.49 -0.87
C ILE A 47 -5.76 -4.99 -1.02
N ILE A 48 -5.40 -4.01 -0.22
CA ILE A 48 -4.06 -3.43 -0.17
C ILE A 48 -3.33 -3.97 1.05
N GLU A 49 -2.08 -4.36 0.87
CA GLU A 49 -1.16 -4.69 1.93
C GLU A 49 -0.09 -3.60 2.05
N LEU A 50 0.05 -3.06 3.26
CA LEU A 50 1.16 -2.21 3.66
C LEU A 50 2.05 -3.01 4.61
N GLY A 51 3.27 -3.32 4.18
CA GLY A 51 4.28 -3.95 5.01
C GLY A 51 5.36 -2.95 5.41
N VAL A 52 5.63 -2.84 6.71
CA VAL A 52 6.69 -1.98 7.26
C VAL A 52 7.75 -2.85 7.90
N LEU A 53 9.01 -2.64 7.51
CA LEU A 53 10.16 -3.35 8.07
C LEU A 53 10.28 -3.04 9.56
N TYR A 54 10.43 -4.07 10.38
CA TYR A 54 10.57 -3.97 11.82
C TYR A 54 11.49 -5.10 12.31
N ASP A 55 12.70 -4.74 12.72
CA ASP A 55 13.79 -5.67 13.07
C ASP A 55 13.97 -6.74 11.97
N ASP A 56 13.97 -8.03 12.34
CA ASP A 56 14.06 -9.18 11.42
C ASP A 56 12.69 -9.60 10.84
N GLY A 57 11.67 -8.76 11.01
CA GLY A 57 10.30 -9.01 10.59
C GLY A 57 9.68 -7.87 9.80
N VAL A 58 8.40 -8.05 9.47
CA VAL A 58 7.60 -7.06 8.77
C VAL A 58 6.25 -6.97 9.45
N MET A 59 5.88 -5.77 9.88
CA MET A 59 4.53 -5.46 10.34
C MET A 59 3.62 -5.28 9.14
N ILE A 60 2.67 -6.18 8.96
CA ILE A 60 1.72 -6.16 7.86
C ILE A 60 0.38 -5.63 8.33
N TYR A 61 -0.11 -4.61 7.63
CA TYR A 61 -1.49 -4.12 7.72
C TYR A 61 -2.19 -4.32 6.37
N ARG A 62 -3.45 -4.77 6.41
CA ARG A 62 -4.30 -4.89 5.23
C ARG A 62 -5.51 -3.97 5.34
N SER A 63 -5.81 -3.28 4.26
CA SER A 63 -6.97 -2.41 4.11
C SER A 63 -7.69 -2.68 2.79
N GLU A 64 -8.94 -2.23 2.71
CA GLU A 64 -9.76 -2.37 1.52
C GLU A 64 -10.18 -1.01 1.01
N HIS A 65 -10.03 -0.77 -0.28
CA HIS A 65 -10.31 0.51 -0.89
C HIS A 65 -11.09 0.36 -2.18
N ARG A 66 -12.02 1.30 -2.41
CA ARG A 66 -12.63 1.47 -3.72
C ARG A 66 -11.61 2.08 -4.67
N TYR A 67 -11.78 1.78 -5.95
CA TYR A 67 -11.01 2.42 -7.01
C TYR A 67 -11.01 3.96 -6.91
N SER A 68 -12.15 4.56 -6.54
CA SER A 68 -12.27 6.03 -6.43
C SER A 68 -11.39 6.62 -5.33
N GLU A 69 -11.10 5.87 -4.26
CA GLU A 69 -10.23 6.29 -3.17
C GLU A 69 -8.77 6.19 -3.60
N LEU A 70 -8.39 5.08 -4.25
CA LEU A 70 -7.05 4.91 -4.83
C LEU A 70 -6.77 5.96 -5.91
N TYR A 71 -7.78 6.34 -6.70
CA TYR A 71 -7.65 7.39 -7.70
C TYR A 71 -7.47 8.78 -7.08
N LYS A 72 -8.09 9.06 -5.92
CA LYS A 72 -7.84 10.30 -5.17
C LYS A 72 -6.40 10.35 -4.66
N LEU A 73 -5.90 9.24 -4.11
CA LEU A 73 -4.49 9.11 -3.72
C LEU A 73 -3.57 9.39 -4.91
N HIS A 74 -3.81 8.74 -6.06
CA HIS A 74 -3.03 8.99 -7.26
C HIS A 74 -2.99 10.48 -7.63
N LYS A 75 -4.13 11.18 -7.64
CA LYS A 75 -4.15 12.62 -7.91
C LYS A 75 -3.32 13.44 -6.93
N ALA A 76 -3.31 13.07 -5.65
CA ALA A 76 -2.50 13.75 -4.66
C ALA A 76 -1.01 13.51 -4.91
N LEU A 77 -0.63 12.26 -5.19
CA LEU A 77 0.75 11.90 -5.44
C LEU A 77 1.30 12.50 -6.74
N SER A 78 0.52 12.56 -7.82
CA SER A 78 0.94 13.13 -9.11
C SER A 78 1.15 14.65 -9.08
N LYS A 79 0.68 15.34 -8.03
CA LYS A 79 0.94 16.78 -7.85
C LYS A 79 2.28 17.06 -7.19
N SER A 80 2.73 16.13 -6.34
CA SER A 80 3.89 16.31 -5.46
C SER A 80 5.09 15.47 -5.86
N ASN A 81 4.91 14.49 -6.75
CA ASN A 81 5.93 13.53 -7.14
C ASN A 81 5.87 13.26 -8.65
N ASP A 82 7.04 13.08 -9.26
CA ASP A 82 7.18 12.58 -10.63
C ASP A 82 6.84 11.09 -10.69
N ILE A 83 5.54 10.79 -10.60
CA ILE A 83 5.04 9.42 -10.79
C ILE A 83 4.90 9.18 -12.29
N TYR A 84 5.86 8.44 -12.84
CA TYR A 84 5.86 8.06 -14.26
C TYR A 84 4.91 6.90 -14.57
N SER A 85 4.43 6.16 -13.57
CA SER A 85 3.52 5.03 -13.80
C SER A 85 2.09 5.50 -14.07
N ALA A 86 1.56 5.14 -15.24
CA ALA A 86 0.17 5.40 -15.57
C ALA A 86 -0.78 4.73 -14.57
N PHE A 87 -1.72 5.50 -14.02
CA PHE A 87 -2.79 4.95 -13.19
C PHE A 87 -3.90 4.40 -14.11
N PRO A 88 -4.52 3.26 -13.77
CA PRO A 88 -5.61 2.69 -14.55
C PRO A 88 -6.70 3.73 -14.86
N PRO A 89 -7.33 3.70 -16.04
CA PRO A 89 -8.39 4.65 -16.36
C PRO A 89 -9.68 4.37 -15.60
N LYS A 90 -10.51 5.41 -15.45
CA LYS A 90 -11.92 5.24 -15.08
C LYS A 90 -12.64 4.50 -16.19
N LYS A 91 -13.61 3.64 -15.82
CA LYS A 91 -14.47 2.98 -16.80
C LYS A 91 -15.28 4.06 -17.52
N LEU A 92 -15.23 4.09 -18.85
CA LEU A 92 -15.99 5.05 -19.65
C LEU A 92 -17.35 4.47 -20.09
N PHE A 93 -17.46 3.23 -20.58
CA PHE A 93 -18.74 2.56 -20.92
C PHE A 93 -18.70 1.01 -20.81
N GLY A 94 -19.84 0.33 -21.00
CA GLY A 94 -20.23 -1.01 -20.50
C GLY A 94 -19.56 -2.30 -21.03
N SER A 95 -19.85 -3.39 -20.28
CA SER A 95 -19.52 -4.85 -20.39
C SER A 95 -18.05 -5.23 -20.65
N LYS A 96 -17.34 -6.03 -19.82
CA LYS A 96 -17.71 -7.07 -18.85
C LYS A 96 -17.08 -6.76 -17.49
N ASP A 97 -17.88 -6.69 -16.42
CA ASP A 97 -17.40 -6.19 -15.12
C ASP A 97 -16.21 -6.98 -14.57
N VAL A 98 -16.19 -8.30 -14.73
CA VAL A 98 -15.12 -9.15 -14.20
C VAL A 98 -13.81 -9.00 -14.97
N GLU A 99 -13.81 -9.09 -16.30
CA GLU A 99 -12.60 -8.90 -17.12
C GLU A 99 -12.00 -7.51 -16.89
N PHE A 100 -12.85 -6.48 -16.87
CA PHE A 100 -12.41 -5.11 -16.61
C PHE A 100 -11.84 -4.92 -15.20
N ILE A 101 -12.43 -5.54 -14.17
CA ILE A 101 -11.87 -5.50 -12.81
C ILE A 101 -10.53 -6.25 -12.77
N SER A 102 -10.39 -7.36 -13.49
CA SER A 102 -9.14 -8.13 -13.57
C SER A 102 -8.03 -7.34 -14.25
N GLU A 103 -8.29 -6.72 -15.39
CA GLU A 103 -7.32 -5.85 -16.08
C GLU A 103 -6.90 -4.66 -15.20
N ARG A 104 -7.88 -4.01 -14.58
CA ARG A 104 -7.62 -2.92 -13.65
C ARG A 104 -6.81 -3.39 -12.45
N TYR A 105 -7.09 -4.58 -11.92
CA TYR A 105 -6.31 -5.17 -10.83
C TYR A 105 -4.84 -5.32 -11.23
N GLN A 106 -4.55 -5.84 -12.43
CA GLN A 106 -3.18 -5.97 -12.93
C GLN A 106 -2.49 -4.61 -13.08
N GLN A 107 -3.19 -3.61 -13.61
CA GLN A 107 -2.68 -2.24 -13.75
C GLN A 107 -2.39 -1.61 -12.37
N LEU A 108 -3.31 -1.77 -11.42
CA LEU A 108 -3.10 -1.28 -10.07
C LEU A 108 -1.96 -2.03 -9.37
N TRP A 109 -1.82 -3.34 -9.56
CA TRP A 109 -0.72 -4.14 -9.00
C TRP A 109 0.63 -3.57 -9.44
N SER A 110 0.80 -3.29 -10.73
CA SER A 110 1.99 -2.65 -11.29
C SER A 110 2.21 -1.23 -10.75
N TYR A 111 1.14 -0.43 -10.67
CA TYR A 111 1.20 0.93 -10.11
C TYR A 111 1.69 0.94 -8.66
N PHE A 112 1.11 0.09 -7.81
CA PHE A 112 1.46 0.02 -6.39
C PHE A 112 2.85 -0.57 -6.13
N ASP A 113 3.39 -1.36 -7.06
CA ASP A 113 4.77 -1.83 -6.98
C ASP A 113 5.79 -0.68 -6.91
N LYS A 114 5.45 0.46 -7.51
CA LYS A 114 6.28 1.67 -7.57
C LYS A 114 6.03 2.68 -6.47
N VAL A 115 4.95 2.53 -5.71
CA VAL A 115 4.56 3.52 -4.70
C VAL A 115 5.59 3.67 -3.59
N SER A 116 6.25 2.57 -3.17
CA SER A 116 7.29 2.61 -2.15
C SER A 116 8.62 3.22 -2.61
N GLU A 117 8.78 3.49 -3.91
CA GLU A 117 9.97 4.15 -4.47
C GLU A 117 9.86 5.69 -4.38
N ILE A 118 8.67 6.22 -4.09
CA ILE A 118 8.40 7.66 -4.03
C ILE A 118 9.00 8.26 -2.76
N ARG A 119 9.78 9.33 -2.90
CA ARG A 119 10.36 10.07 -1.78
C ARG A 119 9.31 10.92 -1.06
N HIS A 120 9.45 11.07 0.26
CA HIS A 120 8.58 11.91 1.08
C HIS A 120 7.08 11.57 0.99
N ILE A 121 6.74 10.35 0.55
CA ILE A 121 5.36 9.89 0.45
C ILE A 121 4.64 9.84 1.80
N ASP A 122 5.40 9.68 2.90
CA ASP A 122 4.89 9.75 4.26
C ASP A 122 4.44 11.15 4.68
N GLN A 123 4.75 12.19 3.89
CA GLN A 123 4.26 13.55 4.09
C GLN A 123 2.94 13.82 3.36
N VAL A 124 2.48 12.89 2.50
CA VAL A 124 1.25 13.05 1.73
C VAL A 124 0.04 12.66 2.60
N PRO A 125 -0.90 13.59 2.90
CA PRO A 125 -2.03 13.30 3.78
C PRO A 125 -2.93 12.18 3.27
N GLU A 126 -3.18 12.12 1.96
CA GLU A 126 -4.01 11.09 1.34
C GLU A 126 -3.38 9.70 1.47
N PHE A 127 -2.05 9.61 1.44
CA PHE A 127 -1.33 8.35 1.65
C PHE A 127 -1.50 7.87 3.10
N ASN A 128 -1.29 8.78 4.05
CA ASN A 128 -1.49 8.51 5.47
C ASN A 128 -2.93 8.10 5.79
N SER A 129 -3.91 8.76 5.19
CA SER A 129 -5.33 8.47 5.37
C SER A 129 -5.72 7.13 4.75
N CYS A 130 -5.25 6.82 3.53
CA CYS A 130 -5.55 5.54 2.87
C CYS A 130 -4.98 4.36 3.66
N PHE A 131 -3.69 4.41 4.02
CA PHE A 131 -3.01 3.23 4.56
C PHE A 131 -2.76 3.27 6.06
N LYS A 132 -3.25 4.31 6.76
CA LYS A 132 -2.99 4.53 8.19
C LYS A 132 -1.50 4.52 8.51
N PHE A 133 -0.68 5.03 7.59
CA PHE A 133 0.78 4.93 7.68
C PHE A 133 1.32 5.64 8.92
N SER A 134 0.80 6.82 9.28
CA SER A 134 1.16 7.52 10.51
C SER A 134 0.89 6.70 11.78
N GLU A 135 -0.24 6.00 11.86
CA GLU A 135 -0.54 5.11 13.00
C GLU A 135 0.45 3.94 13.06
N LEU A 136 0.77 3.34 11.92
CA LEU A 136 1.72 2.22 11.83
C LEU A 136 3.16 2.66 12.17
N LYS A 137 3.58 3.83 11.68
CA LYS A 137 4.87 4.46 11.98
C LYS A 137 4.99 4.81 13.46
N HIS A 138 3.92 5.30 14.09
CA HIS A 138 3.91 5.54 15.53
C HIS A 138 4.13 4.24 16.32
N LYS A 139 3.42 3.16 15.97
CA LYS A 139 3.61 1.85 16.59
C LYS A 139 5.02 1.30 16.37
N TRP A 140 5.57 1.44 15.17
CA TRP A 140 6.95 1.10 14.85
C TRP A 140 7.93 1.81 15.80
N HIS A 141 7.80 3.12 15.96
CA HIS A 141 8.64 3.90 16.88
C HIS A 141 8.53 3.46 18.34
N CYS A 142 7.31 3.22 18.84
CA CYS A 142 7.10 2.80 20.22
C CYS A 142 7.68 1.40 20.47
N ALA A 143 7.50 0.47 19.53
CA ALA A 143 8.01 -0.89 19.66
C ALA A 143 9.55 -0.93 19.61
N SER A 144 10.18 -0.07 18.81
CA SER A 144 11.65 0.06 18.79
C SER A 144 12.24 0.71 20.06
N HIS A 145 11.47 1.54 20.79
CA HIS A 145 11.94 2.16 22.04
C HIS A 145 11.91 1.21 23.25
N VAL A 146 11.02 0.22 23.27
CA VAL A 146 10.94 -0.76 24.37
C VAL A 146 12.19 -1.66 24.41
N ILE A 147 12.79 -1.95 23.26
CA ILE A 147 14.00 -2.79 23.15
C ILE A 147 15.26 -2.03 23.61
N ASN A 148 15.34 -0.72 23.37
CA ASN A 148 16.49 0.10 23.74
C ASN A 148 16.54 0.50 25.24
N LEU A 149 15.50 0.19 26.01
CA LEU A 149 15.44 0.45 27.46
C LEU A 149 15.66 -0.81 28.31
N THR A 150 15.91 -1.96 27.67
CA THR A 150 16.13 -3.25 28.34
C THR A 150 17.57 -3.76 28.23
N HIS A 151 18.49 -2.93 27.76
CA HIS A 151 19.94 -3.17 27.74
C HIS A 151 20.71 -2.15 28.58
#